data_AF-A0A925SMX0-F1
#
_entry.id   AF-A0A925SMX0-F1
#
_cell.length_a   1.000
_cell.length_b   1.000
_cell.length_c   1.000
_cell.angle_alpha   90.00
_cell.angle_beta   90.00
_cell.angle_gamma   90.00
#
_symmetry.space_group_name_H-M   'P 1'
#
loop_
_entity.id
_entity.type
_entity.pdbx_description
1 polymer ?
#
loop_
_entity_poly.entity_id
_entity_poly.type
_entity_poly.pdbx_seq_one_letter_code
_entity_poly.pdbx_strand_id
1 'polypeptide(L)' 'MSPIILIIVLLLLFGGGGFYLGGPSYGGGGLGLVLIICLIVYFLGGFRSKA' A
#
# COMPACT_ATOMS: atom_id res chain seq x y z
N MET A 1 9.68 -8.75 -12.50
CA MET A 1 8.77 -7.67 -12.09
C MET A 1 9.47 -6.91 -10.98
N SER A 2 9.89 -5.66 -11.22
CA SER A 2 10.67 -4.91 -10.23
C SER A 2 9.76 -4.46 -9.08
N PRO A 3 10.20 -4.52 -7.81
CA PRO A 3 9.38 -4.16 -6.66
C PRO A 3 8.88 -2.71 -6.73
N ILE A 4 9.65 -1.84 -7.40
CA ILE A 4 9.26 -0.45 -7.68
C ILE A 4 7.97 -0.35 -8.51
N ILE A 5 7.78 -1.25 -9.49
CA ILE A 5 6.62 -1.26 -10.39
C ILE A 5 5.38 -1.71 -9.60
N LEU A 6 5.54 -2.69 -8.71
CA LEU A 6 4.46 -3.18 -7.84
C LEU A 6 3.95 -2.06 -6.92
N ILE A 7 4.87 -1.28 -6.33
CA ILE A 7 4.52 -0.15 -5.46
C ILE A 7 3.73 0.92 -6.21
N ILE A 8 4.13 1.28 -7.44
CA ILE A 8 3.44 2.26 -8.28
C ILE A 8 2.03 1.78 -8.64
N VAL A 9 1.87 0.51 -9.01
CA VAL A 9 0.56 -0.08 -9.31
C VAL A 9 -0.34 -0.05 -8.08
N LEU A 10 0.16 -0.40 -6.89
CA LEU A 10 -0.61 -0.33 -5.65
C LEU A 10 -1.03 1.11 -5.32
N LEU A 11 -0.15 2.09 -5.52
CA LEU A 11 -0.45 3.51 -5.32
C LEU A 11 -1.53 4.01 -6.29
N LEU A 12 -1.49 3.57 -7.55
CA LEU A 12 -2.47 3.96 -8.55
C LEU A 12 -3.83 3.27 -8.33
N LEU A 13 -3.81 1.97 -7.99
CA LEU A 13 -4.99 1.14 -7.85
C LEU A 13 -5.73 1.38 -6.52
N PHE A 14 -5.01 1.66 -5.45
CA PHE A 14 -5.58 1.85 -4.11
C PHE A 14 -5.45 3.28 -3.57
N GLY A 15 -4.59 4.13 -4.15
CA GLY A 15 -4.32 5.49 -3.68
C GLY A 15 -4.81 6.63 -4.59
N GLY A 16 -5.13 6.34 -5.86
CA GLY A 16 -5.39 7.34 -6.90
C GLY A 16 -6.72 8.11 -6.84
N GLY A 17 -7.66 7.72 -5.97
CA GLY A 17 -8.98 8.36 -5.88
C GLY A 17 -9.34 9.01 -4.54
N GLY A 18 -8.68 8.63 -3.44
CA GLY A 18 -9.04 9.09 -2.08
C GLY A 18 -7.98 9.96 -1.37
N PHE A 19 -6.72 9.95 -1.83
CA PHE A 19 -5.65 10.73 -1.18
C PHE A 19 -5.45 12.12 -1.76
N TYR A 20 -5.82 12.33 -3.02
CA TYR A 20 -5.48 13.56 -3.73
C TYR A 20 -6.58 14.64 -3.71
N LEU A 21 -7.83 14.30 -3.35
CA LEU A 21 -8.97 15.23 -3.48
C LEU A 21 -9.94 15.33 -2.29
N GLY A 22 -9.77 14.63 -1.16
CA GLY A 22 -10.73 14.80 -0.06
C GLY A 22 -10.66 13.89 1.16
N GLY A 23 -9.52 13.27 1.46
CA GLY A 23 -9.41 12.37 2.61
C GLY A 23 -10.23 11.08 2.44
N PRO A 24 -10.25 10.20 3.46
CA PRO A 24 -10.66 8.81 3.36
C PRO A 24 -12.17 8.66 3.12
N SER A 25 -12.61 8.89 1.89
CA SER A 25 -13.92 8.50 1.40
C SER A 25 -13.96 6.97 1.29
N TYR A 26 -14.32 6.35 2.41
CA TYR A 26 -14.84 4.99 2.61
C TYR A 26 -14.64 4.04 1.41
N GLY A 27 -13.49 3.36 1.37
CA GLY A 27 -13.27 2.21 0.49
C GLY A 27 -11.82 2.07 0.04
N GLY A 28 -11.33 2.99 -0.79
CA GLY A 28 -10.00 2.88 -1.39
C GLY A 28 -8.86 3.29 -0.46
N GLY A 29 -9.03 4.40 0.28
CA GLY A 29 -7.94 5.00 1.03
C GLY A 29 -7.46 4.20 2.25
N GLY A 30 -8.40 3.61 2.99
CA GLY A 30 -8.08 2.84 4.21
C GLY A 30 -7.32 1.55 3.89
N LEU A 31 -7.84 0.73 2.97
CA LEU A 31 -7.18 -0.53 2.60
C LEU A 31 -5.87 -0.30 1.84
N GLY A 32 -5.81 0.73 0.99
CA GLY A 32 -4.58 1.10 0.28
C GLY A 32 -3.44 1.46 1.22
N LEU A 33 -3.71 2.29 2.23
CA LEU A 33 -2.70 2.62 3.24
C LEU A 33 -2.26 1.40 4.05
N VAL A 34 -3.20 0.56 4.48
CA VAL A 34 -2.88 -0.63 5.25
C VAL A 34 -1.94 -1.55 4.46
N LEU A 35 -2.19 -1.76 3.16
CA LEU A 35 -1.32 -2.56 2.30
C LEU A 35 0.07 -1.93 2.12
N ILE A 36 0.15 -0.60 1.93
CA ILE A 36 1.42 0.11 1.84
C ILE A 36 2.22 -0.04 3.14
N ILE A 37 1.57 0.12 4.30
CA ILE A 37 2.20 -0.04 5.61
C ILE A 37 2.74 -1.47 5.79
N CYS A 38 1.94 -2.49 5.47
CA CYS A 38 2.38 -3.89 5.53
C CYS A 38 3.59 -4.15 4.62
N LEU A 39 3.61 -3.56 3.43
CA LEU A 39 4.67 -3.74 2.45
C LEU A 39 5.98 -3.05 2.88
N ILE A 40 5.89 -1.86 3.48
CA ILE A 40 7.03 -1.19 4.12
C ILE A 40 7.59 -2.07 5.25
N VAL A 41 6.73 -2.57 6.14
CA VAL A 41 7.13 -3.46 7.24
C VAL A 41 7.79 -4.74 6.71
N TYR A 42 7.26 -5.33 5.64
CA TYR A 42 7.86 -6.49 4.97
C TYR A 42 9.27 -6.18 4.44
N PHE A 43 9.48 -5.06 3.74
CA PHE A 43 10.80 -4.68 3.21
C PHE A 43 11.82 -4.31 4.30
N LEU A 44 11.38 -3.78 5.45
CA LEU A 44 12.24 -3.55 6.61
C LEU A 44 12.60 -4.85 7.37
N GLY A 45 12.21 -6.02 6.85
CA GLY A 45 12.50 -7.33 7.45
C GLY A 45 11.46 -7.81 8.47
N GLY A 46 10.26 -7.23 8.47
CA GLY A 46 9.10 -7.78 9.18
C GLY A 46 8.48 -9.00 8.50
N PHE A 47 7.42 -9.56 9.08
CA PHE A 47 6.66 -10.75 8.62
C PHE A 47 7.46 -12.03 8.30
N ARG A 48 8.76 -12.10 8.63
CA ARG A 48 9.54 -13.34 8.56
C ARG A 48 8.96 -14.34 9.57
N SER A 49 8.26 -15.36 9.06
CA SER A 49 7.88 -16.52 9.86
C SER A 49 9.15 -17.24 10.31
N LYS A 50 9.37 -17.34 11.62
CA LYS A 50 10.36 -18.27 12.18
C LYS A 50 9.74 -19.66 12.08
N ALA A 51 10.03 -20.36 11.00
CA ALA A 51 9.98 -21.82 10.97
C ALA A 51 11.34 -22.35 11.44
#